data_AF-A0A534GR09-F1
#
_entry.id   AF-A0A534GR09-F1
#
_cell.length_a   1.000
_cell.length_b   1.000
_cell.length_c   1.000
_cell.angle_alpha   90.00
_cell.angle_beta   90.00
_cell.angle_gamma   90.00
#
_symmetry.space_group_name_H-M   'P 1'
#
loop_
_entity.id
_entity.type
_entity.pdbx_description
1 polymer ?
#
loop_
_entity_poly.entity_id
_entity_poly.type
_entity_poly.pdbx_seq_one_letter_code
_entity_poly.pdbx_strand_id
1 'polypeptide(L)' 'MNVVDSSAWLEYFADGPNAGEFAKPIEATRSLVVPTLSLFEVFKRIAQQRGDDEALRSVAVME' A
#
# COMPACT_ATOMS: atom_id res chain seq x y z
N MET A 1 -5.40 -1.84 16.14
CA MET A 1 -4.39 -2.55 15.33
C MET A 1 -5.05 -2.82 13.99
N ASN A 2 -4.54 -2.18 12.94
CA ASN A 2 -5.04 -2.28 11.57
C ASN A 2 -4.03 -3.10 10.78
N VAL A 3 -4.50 -4.14 10.11
CA VAL A 3 -3.70 -4.90 9.14
C VAL A 3 -4.34 -4.63 7.79
N VAL A 4 -3.60 -4.01 6.88
CA VAL A 4 -4.11 -3.57 5.58
C VAL A 4 -3.53 -4.47 4.50
N ASP A 5 -4.42 -5.10 3.73
CA ASP A 5 -4.08 -5.99 2.62
C ASP A 5 -3.53 -5.24 1.40
N SER A 6 -2.81 -5.93 0.52
CA SER A 6 -2.21 -5.34 -0.69
C SER A 6 -3.24 -4.72 -1.63
N SER A 7 -4.47 -5.25 -1.71
CA SER A 7 -5.55 -4.69 -2.51
C SER A 7 -5.94 -3.26 -2.07
N ALA A 8 -6.03 -3.02 -0.76
CA ALA A 8 -6.34 -1.70 -0.20
C ALA A 8 -5.19 -0.70 -0.39
N TRP A 9 -3.95 -1.14 -0.25
CA TRP A 9 -2.77 -0.32 -0.56
C TRP A 9 -2.73 0.10 -2.03
N LEU A 10 -3.01 -0.83 -2.95
CA LEU A 10 -3.03 -0.54 -4.38
C LEU A 10 -4.15 0.44 -4.75
N GLU A 11 -5.34 0.30 -4.14
CA GLU A 11 -6.43 1.26 -4.31
C GLU A 11 -6.05 2.65 -3.79
N TYR A 12 -5.43 2.74 -2.60
CA TYR A 12 -4.98 3.99 -2.01
C TYR A 12 -3.92 4.69 -2.87
N PHE A 13 -2.88 3.98 -3.31
CA PHE A 13 -1.83 4.55 -4.17
C PHE A 13 -2.33 4.92 -5.57
N ALA A 14 -3.38 4.27 -6.05
CA ALA A 14 -3.98 4.58 -7.35
C ALA A 14 -4.98 5.76 -7.30
N ASP A 15 -5.24 6.33 -6.11
CA ASP A 15 -6.35 7.27 -5.90
C ASP A 15 -7.68 6.70 -6.43
N GLY A 16 -7.92 5.43 -6.13
CA GLY A 16 -9.09 4.68 -6.59
C GLY A 16 -10.39 5.10 -5.89
N PRO A 17 -11.56 4.66 -6.38
CA PRO A 17 -12.86 5.02 -5.82
C PRO A 17 -13.01 4.79 -4.31
N ASN A 18 -12.30 3.80 -3.75
CA ASN A 18 -12.35 3.48 -2.32
C ASN A 18 -11.14 4.01 -1.54
N ALA A 19 -10.25 4.79 -2.14
CA ALA A 19 -9.04 5.29 -1.50
C ALA A 19 -9.34 6.04 -0.19
N GLY A 20 -10.41 6.84 -0.16
CA GLY A 20 -10.85 7.54 1.05
C GLY A 20 -11.27 6.63 2.20
N GLU A 21 -11.89 5.48 1.90
CA GLU A 21 -12.27 4.49 2.91
C GLU A 21 -11.04 3.79 3.51
N PHE A 22 -10.02 3.55 2.68
CA PHE A 22 -8.76 2.91 3.10
C PHE A 22 -7.73 3.88 3.69
N ALA A 23 -7.86 5.19 3.44
CA ALA A 23 -6.97 6.21 3.98
C ALA A 23 -6.92 6.17 5.51
N LYS A 24 -8.09 6.06 6.17
CA LYS A 24 -8.18 6.09 7.63
C LYS A 24 -7.37 4.98 8.32
N PRO A 25 -7.49 3.68 7.96
CA PRO A 25 -6.66 2.64 8.57
C PRO A 25 -5.18 2.71 8.17
N ILE A 26 -4.85 3.20 6.96
CA ILE A 26 -3.47 3.37 6.47
C ILE A 26 -2.74 4.52 7.20
N GLU A 27 -3.38 5.68 7.34
CA GLU A 27 -2.77 6.87 7.94
C GLU A 27 -2.68 6.81 9.47
N ALA A 28 -3.37 5.85 10.09
CA ALA A 28 -3.28 5.57 11.53
C ALA A 28 -2.01 4.77 11.89
N THR A 29 -0.83 5.28 11.50
CA THR A 29 0.49 4.62 11.55
C THR A 29 0.83 4.00 12.90
N ARG A 30 0.49 4.65 14.02
CA ARG A 30 0.69 4.10 15.39
C ARG A 30 -0.03 2.77 15.64
N SER A 31 -1.04 2.47 14.84
CA SER A 31 -1.86 1.26 14.95
C SER A 31 -1.78 0.38 13.71
N LEU A 32 -1.02 0.79 12.69
CA LEU A 32 -0.86 0.09 11.43
C LEU A 32 0.20 -1.00 11.58
N VAL A 33 -0.10 -2.17 11.03
CA VAL A 33 0.86 -3.27 10.84
C VAL A 33 0.89 -3.57 9.35
N VAL A 34 2.08 -3.51 8.76
CA VAL A 34 2.31 -3.83 7.36
C VAL A 34 2.98 -5.20 7.24
N PRO A 35 2.27 -6.24 6.78
CA PRO A 35 2.87 -7.55 6.56
C PRO A 35 3.94 -7.49 5.46
N THR A 36 5.05 -8.21 5.65
CA THR A 36 6.10 -8.32 4.61
C THR A 36 5.57 -8.89 3.29
N LEU A 37 4.55 -9.76 3.35
CA LEU A 37 3.89 -10.27 2.15
C LEU A 37 3.16 -9.16 1.38
N SER A 38 2.46 -8.27 2.09
CA SER A 38 1.75 -7.14 1.47
C SER A 38 2.74 -6.14 0.83
N LEU A 39 3.89 -5.89 1.46
CA LEU A 39 5.00 -5.13 0.84
C LEU A 39 5.43 -5.76 -0.49
N PHE A 40 5.67 -7.08 -0.50
CA PHE A 40 6.08 -7.80 -1.71
C PHE A 40 5.01 -7.75 -2.81
N GLU A 41 3.74 -7.96 -2.47
CA GLU A 41 2.63 -7.95 -3.43
C GLU A 41 2.40 -6.57 -4.05
N VAL A 42 2.44 -5.51 -3.24
CA VAL A 42 2.33 -4.12 -3.71
C VAL A 42 3.53 -3.78 -4.61
N PHE A 43 4.76 -4.07 -4.16
CA PHE A 43 5.96 -3.86 -4.97
C PHE A 43 5.84 -4.56 -6.32
N LYS A 44 5.57 -5.87 -6.31
CA LYS A 44 5.49 -6.68 -7.53
C LYS A 44 4.42 -6.14 -8.49
N ARG A 45 3.26 -5.74 -7.97
CA ARG A 45 2.17 -5.23 -8.80
C ARG A 45 2.50 -3.88 -9.43
N ILE A 46 3.06 -2.95 -8.66
CA ILE A 46 3.44 -1.63 -9.18
C ILE A 46 4.61 -1.77 -10.15
N ALA A 47 5.62 -2.58 -9.84
CA ALA A 47 6.77 -2.83 -10.72
C ALA A 47 6.32 -3.38 -12.08
N GLN A 48 5.35 -4.30 -12.08
CA GLN A 48 4.77 -4.85 -13.31
C GLN A 48 4.09 -3.78 -14.20
N GLN A 49 3.53 -2.73 -13.60
CA GLN A 49 2.74 -1.71 -14.31
C GLN A 49 3.53 -0.44 -14.62
N ARG A 50 4.46 -0.06 -13.75
CA ARG A 50 5.09 1.27 -13.70
C ARG A 50 6.62 1.22 -13.51
N GLY A 51 7.20 0.03 -13.38
CA GLY A 51 8.63 -0.17 -13.19
C GLY A 51 9.09 -0.11 -11.73
N ASP A 52 10.30 -0.58 -11.48
CA ASP A 52 10.86 -0.80 -10.14
C ASP A 52 11.01 0.51 -9.34
N ASP A 53 11.35 1.63 -10.00
CA ASP A 53 11.54 2.92 -9.33
C ASP A 53 10.26 3.41 -8.63
N GLU A 54 9.12 3.31 -9.32
CA GLU A 54 7.82 3.68 -8.75
C GLU A 54 7.43 2.72 -7.64
N ALA A 55 7.67 1.41 -7.84
CA ALA A 55 7.38 0.39 -6.85
C ALA A 55 8.17 0.59 -5.55
N LEU A 56 9.47 0.90 -5.65
CA LEU A 56 10.32 1.19 -4.50
C LEU A 56 9.82 2.42 -3.74
N ARG A 57 9.42 3.49 -4.44
CA ARG A 57 8.87 4.70 -3.80
C ARG A 57 7.57 4.41 -3.06
N SER A 58 6.66 3.63 -3.64
CA SER A 58 5.39 3.29 -3.00
C SER A 58 5.58 2.44 -1.75
N VAL A 59 6.43 1.41 -1.79
CA VAL A 59 6.63 0.56 -0.60
C VAL A 59 7.48 1.20 0.49
N ALA A 60 8.30 2.22 0.15
CA ALA A 60 9.08 2.98 1.13
C ALA A 60 8.25 3.83 2.09
N VAL A 61 6.96 4.05 1.81
CA VAL A 61 6.04 4.76 2.71
C VAL A 61 5.10 3.82 3.46
N MET A 62 5.20 2.50 3.25
CA MET A 62 4.37 1.49 3.92
C MET A 62 4.97 1.12 5.29
N GLU A 63 5.07 2.08 6.20
CA GLU A 63 5.70 1.91 7.53
C GLU A 63 4.84 2.44 8.69
#